data_AF-Q54KW4-F1
#
_entry.id   AF-Q54KW4-F1
#
_cell.length_a   1.000
_cell.length_b   1.000
_cell.length_c   1.000
_cell.angle_alpha   90.00
_cell.angle_beta   90.00
_cell.angle_gamma   90.00
#
_symmetry.space_group_name_H-M   'P 1'
#
loop_
_entity.id
_entity.type
_entity.pdbx_description
1 polymer ?
#
loop_
_entity_poly.entity_id
_entity_poly.type
_entity_poly.pdbx_seq_one_letter_code
_entity_poly.pdbx_strand_id
1 'polypeptide(L)'
;MNFSKLLFSIIVVLTVVVLLFNNENILVEAQVGNLCIKCLEFGESCNSNGACSKDSVCTSDTERFQENPVCSEPKELGQDCKNDEQCRLGTKCKKELNNEFGSCSDIKFAQVGEKCSQDFDCSGRLLKCKEGICVKPTGDLPCGVENPCPFGEYCQYSSKTCNKQLKENDNCLQSTQCPVGHFCDETSKKCKKSFTLLENDKCASFSHDQCNTDLDLYCAKAGICEKLNITYPGLCLRMENHCSPFHQCSCSDYKCHPTREFGSSFVKTYKDFNQCIEKHKCQFTYNRFSNNSCITKNCGPQFCKFNRALQPDNQLNCGKVAITNYCQTVNHLFPPIKSKIFLNHSKEDLFFFATSIPFLILFFSVYVEIKLARKERLDLIHSHRDISYDSDEDHNNFNNHNNNNNNNNNNTNNDEFDDYIEDDIDENKRE
;
A
#
# COMPACT_ATOMS: atom_id res chain seq x y z
N MET A 1 -6.39 75.20 -22.89
CA MET A 1 -6.16 73.80 -22.46
C MET A 1 -6.08 72.95 -23.72
N ASN A 2 -4.94 72.32 -24.02
CA ASN A 2 -4.69 71.70 -25.33
C ASN A 2 -5.61 70.49 -25.55
N PHE A 3 -6.59 70.62 -26.44
CA PHE A 3 -7.51 69.55 -26.85
C PHE A 3 -6.77 68.25 -27.23
N SER A 4 -5.56 68.37 -27.77
CA SER A 4 -4.67 67.24 -28.08
C SER A 4 -4.30 66.38 -26.85
N LYS A 5 -4.09 66.96 -25.67
CA LYS A 5 -3.77 66.18 -24.45
C LYS A 5 -4.98 65.38 -23.94
N LEU A 6 -6.18 65.95 -24.08
CA LEU A 6 -7.43 65.27 -23.71
C LEU A 6 -7.70 64.08 -24.64
N LEU A 7 -7.53 64.26 -25.95
CA LEU A 7 -7.75 63.21 -26.94
C LEU A 7 -6.81 62.01 -26.74
N PHE A 8 -5.52 62.28 -26.47
CA PHE A 8 -4.53 61.21 -26.23
C PHE A 8 -4.86 60.41 -24.98
N SER A 9 -5.28 61.08 -23.90
CA SER A 9 -5.70 60.42 -22.65
C SER A 9 -6.90 59.50 -22.87
N ILE A 10 -7.87 59.91 -23.69
CA ILE A 10 -9.06 59.08 -23.99
C ILE A 10 -8.68 57.84 -24.81
N ILE A 11 -7.79 57.98 -25.80
CA ILE A 11 -7.33 56.84 -26.62
C ILE A 11 -6.57 55.82 -25.78
N VAL A 12 -5.67 56.26 -24.89
CA VAL A 12 -4.93 55.34 -24.01
C VAL A 12 -5.87 54.57 -23.10
N VAL A 13 -6.84 55.26 -22.48
CA VAL A 13 -7.84 54.61 -21.61
C VAL A 13 -8.67 53.59 -22.39
N LEU A 14 -9.16 53.94 -23.59
CA LEU A 14 -9.91 53.01 -24.45
C LEU A 14 -9.08 51.79 -24.84
N THR A 15 -7.80 51.97 -25.15
CA THR A 15 -6.92 50.86 -25.55
C THR A 15 -6.67 49.91 -24.39
N VAL A 16 -6.46 50.44 -23.18
CA VAL A 16 -6.33 49.64 -21.96
C VAL A 16 -7.63 48.88 -21.66
N VAL A 17 -8.78 49.54 -21.81
CA VAL A 17 -10.09 48.92 -21.60
C VAL A 17 -10.34 47.78 -22.60
N VAL A 18 -10.01 47.98 -23.88
CA VAL A 18 -10.12 46.92 -24.91
C VAL A 18 -9.16 45.75 -24.62
N LEU A 19 -7.94 46.02 -24.15
CA LEU A 19 -6.99 44.97 -23.75
C LEU A 19 -7.48 44.19 -22.52
N LEU A 20 -8.11 44.87 -21.56
CA LEU A 20 -8.70 44.20 -20.38
C LEU A 20 -9.88 43.32 -20.79
N PHE A 21 -10.78 43.79 -21.65
CA PHE A 21 -11.93 43.00 -22.10
C PHE A 21 -11.56 41.86 -23.06
N ASN A 22 -10.51 42.00 -23.87
CA ASN A 22 -10.07 40.91 -24.76
C ASN A 22 -9.28 39.81 -24.04
N ASN A 23 -8.78 40.05 -22.82
CA ASN A 23 -8.06 39.03 -22.05
C ASN A 23 -8.98 38.01 -21.35
N GLU A 24 -10.27 38.30 -21.18
CA GLU A 24 -11.20 37.36 -20.52
C GLU A 24 -11.55 36.12 -21.38
N ASN A 25 -11.24 36.14 -22.69
CA ASN A 25 -11.48 34.99 -23.57
C ASN A 25 -10.31 34.00 -23.66
N ILE A 26 -9.23 34.20 -22.90
CA ILE A 26 -8.26 33.12 -22.63
C ILE A 26 -8.84 32.29 -21.48
N LEU A 27 -10.04 31.72 -21.72
CA LEU A 27 -10.51 30.56 -20.99
C LEU A 27 -9.59 29.43 -21.43
N VAL A 28 -8.44 29.33 -20.76
CA VAL A 28 -7.65 28.12 -20.79
C VAL A 28 -8.61 27.06 -20.29
N GLU A 29 -9.21 26.30 -21.21
CA GLU A 29 -9.60 24.92 -20.94
C GLU A 29 -8.29 24.21 -20.59
N ALA A 30 -7.79 24.50 -19.39
CA ALA A 30 -6.81 23.66 -18.76
C ALA A 30 -7.52 22.32 -18.75
N GLN A 31 -6.98 21.37 -19.50
CA GLN A 31 -7.35 19.98 -19.37
C GLN A 31 -6.97 19.60 -17.94
N VAL A 32 -7.79 20.00 -16.97
CA VAL A 32 -7.77 19.49 -15.62
C VAL A 32 -8.16 18.04 -15.83
N GLY A 33 -7.16 17.19 -15.97
CA GLY A 33 -7.35 15.77 -16.15
C GLY A 33 -8.32 15.29 -15.07
N ASN A 34 -9.32 14.50 -15.45
CA ASN A 34 -10.19 13.86 -14.47
C ASN A 34 -9.29 13.12 -13.47
N LEU A 35 -9.22 13.61 -12.23
CA LEU A 35 -8.43 13.05 -11.14
C LEU A 35 -9.08 11.80 -10.51
N CYS A 36 -10.24 11.39 -11.02
CA CYS A 36 -10.95 10.19 -10.61
C CYS A 36 -10.63 9.00 -11.54
N ILE A 37 -10.70 7.77 -11.03
CA ILE A 37 -10.56 6.58 -11.89
C ILE A 37 -11.84 6.40 -12.72
N LYS A 38 -11.72 6.46 -14.05
CA LYS A 38 -12.75 5.98 -14.98
C LYS A 38 -12.55 4.49 -15.27
N CYS A 39 -13.64 3.73 -15.23
CA CYS A 39 -13.63 2.34 -15.67
C CYS A 39 -13.84 2.26 -17.18
N LEU A 40 -12.85 1.70 -17.86
CA LEU A 40 -12.80 1.64 -19.31
C LEU A 40 -13.37 0.31 -19.81
N GLU A 41 -14.19 0.37 -20.85
CA GLU A 41 -14.71 -0.81 -21.55
C GLU A 41 -13.71 -1.34 -22.57
N PHE A 42 -13.96 -2.55 -23.08
CA PHE A 42 -13.15 -3.13 -24.15
C PHE A 42 -13.07 -2.21 -25.36
N GLY A 43 -11.87 -2.04 -25.92
CA GLY A 43 -11.58 -1.17 -27.05
C GLY A 43 -11.38 0.31 -26.70
N GLU A 44 -11.67 0.75 -25.47
CA GLU A 44 -11.37 2.13 -25.05
C GLU A 44 -9.87 2.32 -24.80
N SER A 45 -9.35 3.50 -25.15
CA SER A 45 -7.95 3.88 -24.95
C SER A 45 -7.63 4.12 -23.46
N CYS A 46 -6.48 3.61 -23.01
CA CYS A 46 -6.07 3.56 -21.60
C CYS A 46 -4.70 4.21 -21.36
N ASN A 47 -4.56 5.51 -21.67
CA ASN A 47 -3.24 6.16 -21.71
C ASN A 47 -2.76 6.74 -20.36
N SER A 48 -3.66 6.97 -19.38
CA SER A 48 -3.29 7.47 -18.03
C SER A 48 -4.48 7.60 -17.07
N ASN A 49 -5.67 7.94 -17.56
CA ASN A 49 -6.79 8.38 -16.71
C ASN A 49 -7.89 7.33 -16.49
N GLY A 50 -7.60 6.05 -16.69
CA GLY A 50 -8.61 5.01 -16.54
C GLY A 50 -8.03 3.64 -16.28
N ALA A 51 -8.84 2.80 -15.63
CA ALA A 51 -8.53 1.40 -15.41
C ALA A 51 -9.49 0.54 -16.24
N CYS A 52 -8.94 -0.39 -16.99
CA CYS A 52 -9.69 -1.37 -17.75
C CYS A 52 -10.60 -2.22 -16.83
N SER A 53 -11.85 -2.43 -17.26
CA SER A 53 -12.89 -3.11 -16.48
C SER A 53 -13.00 -4.61 -16.78
N LYS A 54 -13.74 -5.37 -15.96
CA LYS A 54 -14.15 -6.76 -16.26
C LYS A 54 -12.99 -7.68 -16.73
N ASP A 55 -11.88 -7.67 -16.00
CA ASP A 55 -10.65 -8.46 -16.29
C ASP A 55 -9.86 -8.08 -17.54
N SER A 56 -10.26 -7.03 -18.26
CA SER A 56 -9.45 -6.52 -19.36
C SER A 56 -8.12 -5.92 -18.88
N VAL A 57 -7.11 -6.01 -19.74
CA VAL A 57 -5.77 -5.46 -19.55
C VAL A 57 -5.59 -4.26 -20.47
N CYS A 58 -4.92 -3.23 -19.98
CA CYS A 58 -4.48 -2.14 -20.82
C CYS A 58 -3.27 -2.62 -21.62
N THR A 59 -3.37 -2.63 -22.95
CA THR A 59 -2.30 -3.16 -23.78
C THR A 59 -2.29 -2.52 -25.17
N SER A 60 -1.17 -2.58 -25.86
CA SER A 60 -1.01 -2.12 -27.24
C SER A 60 -0.97 -3.30 -28.21
N ASP A 61 -1.39 -3.09 -29.45
CA ASP A 61 -1.21 -3.99 -30.59
C ASP A 61 0.20 -3.87 -31.22
N THR A 62 1.09 -3.07 -30.65
CA THR A 62 2.51 -2.99 -31.02
C THR A 62 3.40 -3.58 -29.93
N GLU A 63 4.71 -3.66 -30.20
CA GLU A 63 5.69 -4.10 -29.20
C GLU A 63 5.86 -3.08 -28.06
N ARG A 64 5.53 -1.82 -28.31
CA ARG A 64 5.66 -0.73 -27.35
C ARG A 64 4.30 -0.46 -26.73
N PHE A 65 4.15 -0.81 -25.45
CA PHE A 65 2.93 -0.57 -24.69
C PHE A 65 2.41 0.89 -24.78
N GLN A 66 3.30 1.87 -24.95
CA GLN A 66 2.96 3.30 -24.98
C GLN A 66 2.22 3.75 -26.26
N GLU A 67 2.21 2.94 -27.32
CA GLU A 67 1.57 3.30 -28.59
C GLU A 67 0.09 2.90 -28.58
N ASN A 68 -0.81 3.87 -28.40
CA ASN A 68 -2.27 3.69 -28.46
C ASN A 68 -2.81 2.51 -27.61
N PRO A 69 -2.47 2.42 -26.31
CA PRO A 69 -2.95 1.30 -25.52
C PRO A 69 -4.47 1.33 -25.39
N VAL A 70 -5.10 0.16 -25.53
CA VAL A 70 -6.54 -0.07 -25.43
C VAL A 70 -6.84 -1.19 -24.44
N CYS A 71 -8.00 -1.13 -23.80
CA CYS A 71 -8.47 -2.21 -22.93
C CYS A 71 -8.86 -3.43 -23.78
N SER A 72 -8.16 -4.54 -23.58
CA SER A 72 -8.36 -5.78 -24.34
C SER A 72 -8.49 -6.98 -23.41
N GLU A 73 -9.01 -8.09 -23.93
CA GLU A 73 -9.02 -9.35 -23.18
C GLU A 73 -7.58 -9.82 -22.96
N PRO A 74 -7.20 -10.24 -21.73
CA PRO A 74 -5.90 -10.82 -21.49
C PRO A 74 -5.77 -12.13 -22.26
N LYS A 75 -4.62 -12.30 -22.89
CA LYS A 75 -4.28 -13.50 -23.64
C LYS A 75 -3.93 -14.65 -22.70
N GLU A 76 -4.52 -15.78 -22.98
CA GLU A 76 -4.35 -17.04 -22.28
C GLU A 76 -3.00 -17.70 -22.61
N LEU A 77 -2.62 -18.69 -21.80
CA LEU A 77 -1.40 -19.47 -22.01
C LEU A 77 -1.39 -20.09 -23.42
N GLY A 78 -0.30 -19.88 -24.16
CA GLY A 78 -0.09 -20.39 -25.52
C GLY A 78 -0.59 -19.48 -26.63
N GLN A 79 -1.34 -18.41 -26.34
CA GLN A 79 -1.81 -17.46 -27.35
C GLN A 79 -0.72 -16.49 -27.79
N ASP A 80 -0.80 -16.03 -29.05
CA ASP A 80 0.18 -15.12 -29.66
C ASP A 80 0.15 -13.75 -28.99
N CYS A 81 1.31 -13.20 -28.62
CA CYS A 81 1.45 -11.93 -27.95
C CYS A 81 2.56 -11.06 -28.56
N LYS A 82 2.51 -9.75 -28.33
CA LYS A 82 3.54 -8.78 -28.73
C LYS A 82 4.25 -8.11 -27.56
N ASN A 83 3.68 -8.16 -26.36
CA ASN A 83 4.27 -7.60 -25.14
C ASN A 83 3.73 -8.35 -23.91
N ASP A 84 4.37 -8.13 -22.76
CA ASP A 84 4.07 -8.86 -21.52
C ASP A 84 2.70 -8.46 -20.94
N GLU A 85 2.21 -7.26 -21.26
CA GLU A 85 0.93 -6.70 -20.80
C GLU A 85 -0.29 -7.33 -21.49
N GLN A 86 -0.12 -7.89 -22.70
CA GLN A 86 -1.18 -8.64 -23.38
C GLN A 86 -1.51 -9.94 -22.65
N CYS A 87 -0.58 -10.52 -21.91
CA CYS A 87 -0.75 -11.82 -21.28
C CYS A 87 -1.52 -11.71 -19.96
N ARG A 88 -2.31 -12.73 -19.65
CA ARG A 88 -2.99 -12.81 -18.35
C ARG A 88 -2.01 -12.77 -17.18
N LEU A 89 -2.52 -12.33 -16.03
CA LEU A 89 -1.77 -12.26 -14.78
C LEU A 89 -1.09 -13.60 -14.47
N GLY A 90 0.22 -13.56 -14.20
CA GLY A 90 1.04 -14.75 -13.94
C GLY A 90 1.68 -15.38 -15.18
N THR A 91 1.48 -14.82 -16.37
CA THR A 91 2.16 -15.22 -17.61
C THR A 91 2.84 -14.02 -18.26
N LYS A 92 3.79 -14.28 -19.17
CA LYS A 92 4.58 -13.27 -19.90
C LYS A 92 4.77 -13.68 -21.35
N CYS A 93 5.05 -12.71 -22.21
CA CYS A 93 5.21 -12.94 -23.63
C CYS A 93 6.60 -13.49 -23.95
N LYS A 94 6.65 -14.76 -24.33
CA LYS A 94 7.89 -15.42 -24.75
C LYS A 94 8.13 -15.17 -26.23
N LYS A 95 9.03 -14.25 -26.54
CA LYS A 95 9.51 -14.00 -27.91
C LYS A 95 10.81 -14.75 -28.18
N GLU A 96 10.95 -15.25 -29.40
CA GLU A 96 12.27 -15.65 -29.91
C GLU A 96 13.00 -14.42 -30.45
N LEU A 97 14.32 -14.51 -30.58
CA LEU A 97 15.14 -13.42 -31.10
C LEU A 97 14.66 -13.04 -32.51
N ASN A 98 14.43 -11.75 -32.76
CA ASN A 98 13.97 -11.17 -34.03
C ASN A 98 12.51 -11.47 -34.44
N ASN A 99 11.71 -12.12 -33.58
CA ASN A 99 10.29 -12.30 -33.85
C ASN A 99 9.48 -11.14 -33.23
N GLU A 100 8.63 -10.49 -34.05
CA GLU A 100 7.69 -9.47 -33.57
C GLU A 100 6.64 -10.06 -32.61
N PHE A 101 6.29 -11.34 -32.84
CA PHE A 101 5.31 -12.09 -32.08
C PHE A 101 5.98 -13.15 -31.19
N GLY A 102 5.41 -13.36 -30.02
CA GLY A 102 5.73 -14.44 -29.10
C GLY A 102 4.47 -15.18 -28.68
N SER A 103 4.57 -16.03 -27.66
CA SER A 103 3.40 -16.68 -27.06
C SER A 103 3.37 -16.49 -25.55
N CYS A 104 2.18 -16.25 -24.99
CA CYS A 104 2.01 -16.10 -23.55
C CYS A 104 2.41 -17.40 -22.86
N SER A 105 3.42 -17.34 -22.01
CA SER A 105 4.07 -18.49 -21.38
C SER A 105 4.29 -18.22 -19.90
N ASP A 106 4.33 -19.28 -19.10
CA ASP A 106 4.72 -19.19 -17.70
C ASP A 106 6.25 -19.16 -17.58
N ILE A 107 6.82 -17.96 -17.58
CA ILE A 107 8.27 -17.71 -17.61
C ILE A 107 8.66 -16.63 -16.58
N LYS A 108 9.96 -16.42 -16.36
CA LYS A 108 10.54 -15.39 -15.47
C LYS A 108 10.05 -15.46 -14.02
N PHE A 109 9.82 -16.67 -13.50
CA PHE A 109 9.24 -16.90 -12.17
C PHE A 109 10.26 -17.36 -11.12
N ALA A 110 11.35 -18.03 -11.51
CA ALA A 110 12.33 -18.63 -10.61
C ALA A 110 13.41 -17.63 -10.21
N GLN A 111 13.68 -17.48 -8.91
CA GLN A 111 14.73 -16.61 -8.40
C GLN A 111 16.11 -17.33 -8.38
N VAL A 112 17.17 -16.60 -8.05
CA VAL A 112 18.52 -17.18 -7.90
C VAL A 112 18.50 -18.32 -6.87
N GLY A 113 19.02 -19.49 -7.25
CA GLY A 113 19.05 -20.69 -6.42
C GLY A 113 17.81 -21.58 -6.50
N GLU A 114 16.77 -21.18 -7.22
CA GLU A 114 15.57 -22.01 -7.43
C GLU A 114 15.69 -22.92 -8.65
N LYS A 115 14.86 -23.96 -8.67
CA LYS A 115 14.77 -24.90 -9.78
C LYS A 115 14.23 -24.22 -11.04
N CYS A 116 14.83 -24.56 -12.17
CA CYS A 116 14.42 -24.14 -13.50
C CYS A 116 14.59 -25.30 -14.49
N SER A 117 13.92 -25.21 -15.63
CA SER A 117 14.11 -26.13 -16.75
C SER A 117 14.87 -25.46 -17.90
N GLN A 118 14.63 -24.16 -18.11
CA GLN A 118 15.20 -23.38 -19.20
C GLN A 118 15.59 -21.98 -18.70
N ASP A 119 16.51 -21.31 -19.42
CA ASP A 119 17.01 -19.97 -19.04
C ASP A 119 15.88 -18.95 -18.79
N PHE A 120 14.83 -18.98 -19.61
CA PHE A 120 13.73 -18.03 -19.50
C PHE A 120 12.83 -18.28 -18.28
N ASP A 121 12.94 -19.41 -17.59
CA ASP A 121 12.22 -19.64 -16.32
C ASP A 121 12.75 -18.71 -15.23
N CYS A 122 14.03 -18.31 -15.33
CA CYS A 122 14.70 -17.44 -14.38
C CYS A 122 14.21 -15.99 -14.49
N SER A 123 14.07 -15.31 -13.37
CA SER A 123 13.37 -14.02 -13.26
C SER A 123 14.06 -12.81 -13.93
N GLY A 124 15.36 -12.90 -14.22
CA GLY A 124 16.13 -11.85 -14.91
C GLY A 124 16.79 -12.37 -16.18
N ARG A 125 16.89 -11.54 -17.22
CA ARG A 125 17.45 -11.93 -18.54
C ARG A 125 18.88 -12.45 -18.48
N LEU A 126 19.68 -12.02 -17.49
CA LEU A 126 21.07 -12.43 -17.36
C LEU A 126 21.25 -13.73 -16.56
N LEU A 127 20.21 -14.19 -15.87
CA LEU A 127 20.25 -15.46 -15.15
C LEU A 127 20.24 -16.63 -16.12
N LYS A 128 20.92 -17.72 -15.73
CA LYS A 128 21.04 -18.94 -16.53
C LYS A 128 20.53 -20.14 -15.76
N CYS A 129 19.86 -21.06 -16.46
CA CYS A 129 19.44 -22.31 -15.88
C CYS A 129 20.56 -23.36 -16.00
N LYS A 130 21.43 -23.42 -14.99
CA LYS A 130 22.57 -24.34 -14.96
C LYS A 130 22.26 -25.49 -14.03
N GLU A 131 22.38 -26.72 -14.52
CA GLU A 131 22.13 -27.94 -13.73
C GLU A 131 20.73 -27.94 -13.06
N GLY A 132 19.76 -27.34 -13.75
CA GLY A 132 18.38 -27.22 -13.26
C GLY A 132 18.17 -26.17 -12.17
N ILE A 133 19.12 -25.25 -11.96
CA ILE A 133 19.04 -24.17 -10.97
C ILE A 133 19.34 -22.82 -11.63
N CYS A 134 18.57 -21.78 -11.30
CA CYS A 134 18.85 -20.41 -11.74
C CYS A 134 20.10 -19.88 -11.05
N VAL A 135 21.15 -19.65 -11.83
CA VAL A 135 22.42 -19.10 -11.34
C VAL A 135 22.68 -17.74 -11.95
N LYS A 136 23.37 -16.89 -11.18
CA LYS A 136 23.96 -15.67 -11.72
C LYS A 136 25.07 -16.05 -12.71
N PRO A 137 25.27 -15.25 -13.77
CA PRO A 137 26.43 -15.42 -14.64
C PRO A 137 27.71 -15.21 -13.83
N THR A 138 28.79 -15.89 -14.24
CA THR A 138 30.11 -15.71 -13.63
C THR A 138 30.67 -14.33 -13.95
N GLY A 139 31.22 -13.64 -12.95
CA GLY A 139 31.83 -12.31 -13.09
C GLY A 139 31.10 -11.23 -12.29
N ASP A 140 31.69 -10.03 -12.25
CA ASP A 140 31.17 -8.85 -11.54
C ASP A 140 30.10 -8.12 -12.35
N LEU A 141 29.09 -8.85 -12.87
CA LEU A 141 27.99 -8.18 -13.55
C LEU A 141 27.16 -7.37 -12.54
N PRO A 142 26.80 -6.12 -12.91
CA PRO A 142 26.01 -5.26 -12.04
C PRO A 142 24.69 -5.92 -11.67
N CYS A 143 24.30 -5.85 -10.40
CA CYS A 143 22.97 -6.25 -9.99
C CYS A 143 21.92 -5.24 -10.49
N GLY A 144 20.70 -5.70 -10.67
CA GLY A 144 19.58 -4.89 -11.11
C GLY A 144 18.34 -5.73 -11.35
N VAL A 145 17.36 -5.19 -12.07
CA VAL A 145 16.13 -5.91 -12.45
C VAL A 145 16.46 -7.17 -13.26
N GLU A 146 17.42 -7.07 -14.17
CA GLU A 146 17.81 -8.18 -15.07
C GLU A 146 18.83 -9.16 -14.47
N ASN A 147 19.43 -8.80 -13.33
CA ASN A 147 20.40 -9.61 -12.59
C ASN A 147 20.15 -9.42 -11.09
N PRO A 148 19.03 -9.95 -10.56
CA PRO A 148 18.64 -9.72 -9.18
C PRO A 148 19.61 -10.40 -8.20
N CYS A 149 19.70 -9.85 -7.00
CA CYS A 149 20.47 -10.44 -5.91
C CYS A 149 19.73 -11.64 -5.31
N PRO A 150 20.44 -12.64 -4.76
CA PRO A 150 19.81 -13.78 -4.08
C PRO A 150 19.07 -13.34 -2.80
N PHE A 151 18.22 -14.21 -2.26
CA PHE A 151 17.49 -13.92 -1.03
C PHE A 151 18.42 -13.57 0.13
N GLY A 152 18.05 -12.55 0.90
CA GLY A 152 18.87 -12.03 1.99
C GLY A 152 19.95 -11.04 1.53
N GLU A 153 19.97 -10.67 0.25
CA GLU A 153 20.84 -9.64 -0.31
C GLU A 153 20.01 -8.56 -1.03
N TYR A 154 20.53 -7.34 -1.07
CA TYR A 154 19.97 -6.21 -1.81
C TYR A 154 20.98 -5.67 -2.83
N CYS A 155 20.47 -5.02 -3.87
CA CYS A 155 21.31 -4.38 -4.88
C CYS A 155 21.68 -2.96 -4.44
N GLN A 156 22.95 -2.73 -4.11
CA GLN A 156 23.46 -1.39 -3.82
C GLN A 156 23.56 -0.60 -5.13
N TYR A 157 22.65 0.35 -5.36
CA TYR A 157 22.54 1.02 -6.66
C TYR A 157 23.82 1.76 -7.08
N SER A 158 24.57 2.32 -6.13
CA SER A 158 25.80 3.07 -6.41
C SER A 158 26.97 2.20 -6.89
N SER A 159 27.16 1.02 -6.30
CA SER A 159 28.23 0.08 -6.70
C SER A 159 27.74 -1.00 -7.67
N LYS A 160 26.42 -1.13 -7.83
CA LYS A 160 25.76 -2.24 -8.52
C LYS A 160 26.20 -3.63 -8.01
N THR A 161 26.50 -3.74 -6.71
CA THR A 161 26.87 -5.03 -6.07
C THR A 161 25.76 -5.57 -5.18
N CYS A 162 25.70 -6.90 -5.05
CA CYS A 162 24.81 -7.54 -4.09
C CYS A 162 25.45 -7.54 -2.70
N ASN A 163 24.79 -6.89 -1.75
CA ASN A 163 25.21 -6.81 -0.36
C ASN A 163 24.20 -7.53 0.53
N LYS A 164 24.66 -8.14 1.61
CA LYS A 164 23.76 -8.75 2.60
C LYS A 164 22.82 -7.70 3.18
N GLN A 165 21.55 -8.07 3.33
CA GLN A 165 20.60 -7.29 4.11
C GLN A 165 21.11 -7.15 5.54
N LEU A 166 20.95 -5.95 6.06
CA LEU A 166 21.26 -5.57 7.42
C LEU A 166 20.29 -6.24 8.40
N LYS A 167 20.65 -6.34 9.68
CA LYS A 167 19.74 -6.86 10.71
C LYS A 167 18.90 -5.73 11.30
N GLU A 168 17.87 -6.11 12.05
CA GLU A 168 17.12 -5.16 12.88
C GLU A 168 18.10 -4.38 13.80
N ASN A 169 17.91 -3.07 13.88
CA ASN A 169 18.75 -2.09 14.59
C ASN A 169 20.14 -1.78 14.01
N ASP A 170 20.55 -2.42 12.91
CA ASP A 170 21.77 -2.04 12.19
C ASP A 170 21.57 -0.71 11.45
N ASN A 171 22.66 0.03 11.26
CA ASN A 171 22.65 1.34 10.59
C ASN A 171 22.38 1.18 9.09
N CYS A 172 21.38 1.92 8.59
CA CYS A 172 20.94 1.90 7.21
C CYS A 172 20.82 3.33 6.64
N LEU A 173 20.84 3.41 5.32
CA LEU A 173 20.58 4.62 4.53
C LEU A 173 19.25 4.53 3.78
N GLN A 174 18.81 3.31 3.44
CA GLN A 174 17.61 3.07 2.64
C GLN A 174 16.91 1.79 3.11
N SER A 175 15.57 1.75 2.98
CA SER A 175 14.77 0.59 3.40
C SER A 175 15.09 -0.70 2.64
N THR A 176 15.62 -0.61 1.41
CA THR A 176 16.06 -1.77 0.62
C THR A 176 17.21 -2.54 1.28
N GLN A 177 17.97 -1.91 2.18
CA GLN A 177 19.06 -2.54 2.91
C GLN A 177 18.56 -3.38 4.09
N CYS A 178 17.32 -3.18 4.52
CA CYS A 178 16.74 -3.87 5.66
C CYS A 178 16.10 -5.20 5.24
N PRO A 179 15.85 -6.13 6.19
CA PRO A 179 15.15 -7.37 5.91
C PRO A 179 13.72 -7.12 5.43
N VAL A 180 13.12 -8.13 4.82
CA VAL A 180 11.70 -8.12 4.46
C VAL A 180 10.84 -7.78 5.70
N GLY A 181 9.82 -6.93 5.53
CA GLY A 181 8.96 -6.45 6.62
C GLY A 181 9.61 -5.43 7.56
N HIS A 182 10.77 -4.87 7.17
CA HIS A 182 11.45 -3.79 7.89
C HIS A 182 11.67 -2.60 6.96
N PHE A 183 11.89 -1.42 7.55
CA PHE A 183 12.22 -0.19 6.83
C PHE A 183 13.41 0.51 7.51
N CYS A 184 14.02 1.45 6.81
CA CYS A 184 15.07 2.28 7.37
C CYS A 184 14.48 3.54 8.01
N ASP A 185 14.56 3.64 9.33
CA ASP A 185 14.03 4.76 10.09
C ASP A 185 14.76 6.06 9.78
N GLU A 186 14.04 7.11 9.40
CA GLU A 186 14.66 8.35 8.92
C GLU A 186 15.44 9.10 9.99
N THR A 187 15.03 8.97 11.26
CA THR A 187 15.59 9.69 12.41
C THR A 187 16.82 8.99 12.96
N SER A 188 16.68 7.70 13.28
CA SER A 188 17.74 6.88 13.89
C SER A 188 18.69 6.26 12.87
N LYS A 189 18.33 6.28 11.58
CA LYS A 189 19.07 5.61 10.48
C LYS A 189 19.31 4.14 10.78
N LYS A 190 18.29 3.45 11.31
CA LYS A 190 18.35 2.04 11.69
C LYS A 190 17.21 1.24 11.08
N CYS A 191 17.46 -0.04 10.78
CA CYS A 191 16.42 -0.94 10.33
C CYS A 191 15.42 -1.22 11.46
N LYS A 192 14.16 -0.83 11.28
CA LYS A 192 13.05 -1.07 12.21
C LYS A 192 11.98 -1.95 11.58
N LYS A 193 11.25 -2.70 12.40
CA LYS A 193 10.08 -3.47 11.97
C LYS A 193 8.99 -2.54 11.43
N SER A 194 8.23 -3.02 10.47
CA SER A 194 7.03 -2.30 9.98
C SER A 194 6.00 -2.07 11.09
N PHE A 195 5.26 -0.98 10.99
CA PHE A 195 4.18 -0.54 11.88
C PHE A 195 4.62 -0.27 13.33
N THR A 196 5.84 0.23 13.55
CA THR A 196 6.34 0.53 14.90
C THR A 196 6.38 2.00 15.26
N LEU A 197 6.25 2.92 14.30
CA LEU A 197 6.32 4.35 14.61
C LEU A 197 5.06 4.85 15.29
N LEU A 198 5.23 5.76 16.25
CA LEU A 198 4.17 6.37 17.04
C LEU A 198 3.76 7.73 16.46
N GLU A 199 2.73 8.34 17.05
CA GLU A 199 2.24 9.65 16.64
C GLU A 199 3.35 10.71 16.72
N ASN A 200 3.49 11.52 15.66
CA ASN A 200 4.53 12.53 15.44
C ASN A 200 5.95 12.01 15.15
N ASP A 201 6.18 10.69 15.08
CA ASP A 201 7.46 10.17 14.59
C ASP A 201 7.65 10.49 13.10
N LYS A 202 8.88 10.77 12.68
CA LYS A 202 9.21 10.99 11.26
C LYS A 202 9.15 9.69 10.46
N CYS A 203 8.61 9.78 9.25
CA CYS A 203 8.41 8.67 8.34
C CYS A 203 8.53 9.12 6.88
N ALA A 204 8.75 8.17 5.98
CA ALA A 204 8.77 8.45 4.54
C ALA A 204 7.36 8.78 4.05
N SER A 205 7.16 9.98 3.50
CA SER A 205 5.85 10.50 3.07
C SER A 205 5.03 9.45 2.32
N PHE A 206 3.77 9.28 2.70
CA PHE A 206 2.83 8.29 2.15
C PHE A 206 3.23 6.81 2.30
N SER A 207 4.24 6.48 3.12
CA SER A 207 4.53 5.09 3.45
C SER A 207 3.30 4.40 4.08
N HIS A 208 3.05 3.16 3.65
CA HIS A 208 1.93 2.33 4.09
C HIS A 208 2.25 1.43 5.28
N ASP A 209 3.54 1.30 5.64
CA ASP A 209 4.05 0.23 6.49
C ASP A 209 4.97 0.70 7.64
N GLN A 210 5.16 2.01 7.83
CA GLN A 210 6.02 2.54 8.89
C GLN A 210 5.26 2.85 10.19
N CYS A 211 4.17 3.62 10.10
CA CYS A 211 3.37 4.06 11.24
C CYS A 211 2.53 2.95 11.82
N ASN A 212 2.32 2.96 13.14
CA ASN A 212 1.53 1.96 13.84
C ASN A 212 0.04 2.10 13.50
N THR A 213 -0.40 1.31 12.52
CA THR A 213 -1.81 1.31 12.07
C THR A 213 -2.77 0.66 13.07
N ASP A 214 -2.29 -0.01 14.14
CA ASP A 214 -3.18 -0.42 15.24
C ASP A 214 -3.68 0.79 16.05
N LEU A 215 -3.02 1.95 15.90
CA LEU A 215 -3.42 3.25 16.45
C LEU A 215 -4.05 4.17 15.38
N ASP A 216 -4.47 3.60 14.24
CA ASP A 216 -4.95 4.32 13.06
C ASP A 216 -3.96 5.39 12.53
N LEU A 217 -2.66 5.17 12.76
CA LEU A 217 -1.63 6.10 12.30
C LEU A 217 -1.19 5.80 10.86
N TYR A 218 -0.84 6.86 10.14
CA TYR A 218 -0.26 6.78 8.81
C TYR A 218 0.79 7.85 8.55
N CYS A 219 1.63 7.66 7.54
CA CYS A 219 2.62 8.67 7.19
C CYS A 219 2.00 9.75 6.30
N ALA A 220 1.76 10.93 6.87
CA ALA A 220 1.21 12.07 6.15
C ALA A 220 2.18 12.62 5.10
N LYS A 221 1.69 13.50 4.23
CA LYS A 221 2.51 14.19 3.23
C LYS A 221 3.69 14.93 3.87
N ALA A 222 3.48 15.45 5.07
CA ALA A 222 4.48 16.13 5.89
C ALA A 222 5.63 15.22 6.40
N GLY A 223 5.57 13.90 6.15
CA GLY A 223 6.61 12.96 6.58
C GLY A 223 6.58 12.68 8.08
N ILE A 224 5.40 12.75 8.69
CA ILE A 224 5.16 12.41 10.10
C ILE A 224 3.97 11.48 10.25
N CYS A 225 4.00 10.65 11.28
CA CYS A 225 2.90 9.75 11.61
C CYS A 225 1.74 10.50 12.27
N GLU A 226 0.60 10.56 11.59
CA GLU A 226 -0.62 11.24 12.03
C GLU A 226 -1.80 10.27 12.08
N LYS A 227 -2.84 10.60 12.86
CA LYS A 227 -4.09 9.81 12.86
C LYS A 227 -4.84 9.99 11.56
N LEU A 228 -5.22 8.88 10.94
CA LEU A 228 -6.10 8.89 9.78
C LEU A 228 -7.54 9.05 10.25
N ASN A 229 -8.23 10.07 9.75
CA ASN A 229 -9.67 10.17 9.95
C ASN A 229 -10.41 9.25 8.95
N ILE A 230 -10.58 7.98 9.31
CA ILE A 230 -11.28 7.00 8.47
C ILE A 230 -12.77 7.32 8.32
N THR A 231 -13.36 8.08 9.26
CA THR A 231 -14.78 8.45 9.21
C THR A 231 -15.08 9.57 8.21
N TYR A 232 -14.07 10.33 7.80
CA TYR A 232 -14.18 11.36 6.78
C TYR A 232 -13.19 11.09 5.64
N PRO A 233 -13.58 10.32 4.61
CA PRO A 233 -12.69 9.97 3.50
C PRO A 233 -12.42 11.14 2.55
N GLY A 234 -12.97 12.33 2.82
CA GLY A 234 -12.83 13.52 2.00
C GLY A 234 -13.97 13.72 0.99
N LEU A 235 -13.77 14.66 0.06
CA LEU A 235 -14.73 14.99 -1.00
C LEU A 235 -14.17 14.59 -2.36
N CYS A 236 -14.97 13.86 -3.13
CA CYS A 236 -14.64 13.48 -4.50
C CYS A 236 -15.53 14.32 -5.43
N LEU A 237 -14.96 15.38 -5.99
CA LEU A 237 -15.64 16.24 -6.96
C LEU A 237 -15.14 15.89 -8.37
N ARG A 238 -15.97 16.14 -9.39
CA ARG A 238 -15.68 15.72 -10.78
C ARG A 238 -14.32 16.20 -11.31
N MET A 239 -13.85 17.36 -10.85
CA MET A 239 -12.58 17.97 -11.29
C MET A 239 -11.54 18.07 -10.16
N GLU A 240 -11.89 17.69 -8.93
CA GLU A 240 -11.02 17.87 -7.76
C GLU A 240 -11.08 16.62 -6.88
N ASN A 241 -9.91 16.02 -6.64
CA ASN A 241 -9.76 14.92 -5.70
C ASN A 241 -9.32 15.46 -4.33
N HIS A 242 -10.29 15.72 -3.44
CA HIS A 242 -10.04 16.05 -2.04
C HIS A 242 -10.19 14.83 -1.14
N CYS A 243 -9.91 13.63 -1.65
CA CYS A 243 -9.93 12.44 -0.82
C CYS A 243 -8.81 12.49 0.21
N SER A 244 -9.12 12.01 1.41
CA SER A 244 -8.15 11.81 2.48
C SER A 244 -7.05 10.84 2.01
N PRO A 245 -5.85 10.87 2.60
CA PRO A 245 -4.78 9.94 2.25
C PRO A 245 -5.23 8.47 2.25
N PHE A 246 -4.70 7.68 1.31
CA PHE A 246 -5.12 6.30 1.02
C PHE A 246 -6.60 6.14 0.66
N HIS A 247 -7.23 7.21 0.19
CA HIS A 247 -8.49 7.14 -0.51
C HIS A 247 -8.31 7.65 -1.93
N GLN A 248 -9.13 7.14 -2.83
CA GLN A 248 -9.15 7.56 -4.22
C GLN A 248 -10.57 7.84 -4.67
N CYS A 249 -10.71 8.86 -5.51
CA CYS A 249 -11.97 9.32 -6.06
C CYS A 249 -12.43 8.37 -7.18
N SER A 250 -13.64 7.83 -7.07
CA SER A 250 -14.27 7.03 -8.14
C SER A 250 -15.13 7.90 -9.04
N CYS A 251 -14.98 7.79 -10.37
CA CYS A 251 -15.87 8.50 -11.29
C CYS A 251 -17.27 7.87 -11.39
N SER A 252 -17.50 6.67 -10.84
CA SER A 252 -18.79 5.96 -10.94
C SER A 252 -19.83 6.54 -9.97
N ASP A 253 -19.42 6.86 -8.75
CA ASP A 253 -20.31 7.33 -7.68
C ASP A 253 -19.84 8.63 -7.02
N TYR A 254 -18.73 9.21 -7.48
CA TYR A 254 -18.13 10.44 -6.95
C TYR A 254 -17.87 10.35 -5.44
N LYS A 255 -17.41 9.19 -4.97
CA LYS A 255 -17.00 8.97 -3.57
C LYS A 255 -15.51 8.65 -3.46
N CYS A 256 -14.98 8.95 -2.28
CA CYS A 256 -13.64 8.57 -1.87
C CYS A 256 -13.65 7.16 -1.28
N HIS A 257 -13.03 6.23 -1.99
CA HIS A 257 -12.95 4.83 -1.61
C HIS A 257 -11.56 4.49 -1.07
N PRO A 258 -11.44 3.59 -0.09
CA PRO A 258 -10.14 3.23 0.47
C PRO A 258 -9.30 2.46 -0.56
N THR A 259 -8.03 2.86 -0.70
CA THR A 259 -7.03 2.15 -1.53
C THR A 259 -6.34 1.02 -0.78
N ARG A 260 -6.77 0.69 0.45
CA ARG A 260 -6.34 -0.45 1.27
C ARG A 260 -7.25 -0.63 2.48
N GLU A 261 -7.23 -1.79 3.11
CA GLU A 261 -7.78 -1.99 4.44
C GLU A 261 -7.00 -1.15 5.49
N PHE A 262 -7.68 -0.79 6.57
CA PHE A 262 -7.11 -0.05 7.70
C PHE A 262 -7.10 -0.89 8.98
N GLY A 263 -6.32 -0.45 9.96
CA GLY A 263 -6.27 -1.08 11.27
C GLY A 263 -5.54 -2.43 11.30
N SER A 264 -5.86 -3.22 12.31
CA SER A 264 -5.17 -4.47 12.62
C SER A 264 -5.34 -5.57 11.57
N SER A 265 -6.40 -5.54 10.75
CA SER A 265 -6.57 -6.53 9.66
C SER A 265 -5.48 -6.38 8.60
N PHE A 266 -5.20 -5.15 8.18
CA PHE A 266 -4.12 -4.84 7.24
C PHE A 266 -2.76 -5.24 7.80
N VAL A 267 -2.46 -4.85 9.05
CA VAL A 267 -1.22 -5.21 9.75
C VAL A 267 -1.02 -6.72 9.75
N LYS A 268 -2.07 -7.45 10.11
CA LYS A 268 -2.02 -8.90 10.20
C LYS A 268 -1.71 -9.52 8.84
N THR A 269 -2.41 -9.12 7.77
CA THR A 269 -2.16 -9.68 6.43
C THR A 269 -0.76 -9.35 5.91
N TYR A 270 -0.26 -8.14 6.14
CA TYR A 270 1.10 -7.74 5.79
C TYR A 270 2.15 -8.55 6.57
N LYS A 271 1.99 -8.69 7.89
CA LYS A 271 2.92 -9.47 8.74
C LYS A 271 2.91 -10.95 8.36
N ASP A 272 1.73 -11.55 8.20
CA ASP A 272 1.58 -12.96 7.80
C ASP A 272 2.27 -13.22 6.45
N PHE A 273 2.14 -12.30 5.50
CA PHE A 273 2.77 -12.38 4.19
C PHE A 273 4.31 -12.29 4.28
N ASN A 274 4.84 -11.28 4.96
CA ASN A 274 6.29 -11.10 5.09
C ASN A 274 6.96 -12.23 5.89
N GLN A 275 6.32 -12.73 6.95
CA GLN A 275 6.80 -13.90 7.68
C GLN A 275 6.85 -15.14 6.79
N CYS A 276 5.88 -15.32 5.91
CA CYS A 276 5.91 -16.42 4.95
C CYS A 276 7.06 -16.27 3.96
N ILE A 277 7.22 -15.07 3.39
CA ILE A 277 8.33 -14.76 2.48
C ILE A 277 9.67 -15.09 3.14
N GLU A 278 9.89 -14.62 4.35
CA GLU A 278 11.13 -14.85 5.10
C GLU A 278 11.36 -16.35 5.37
N LYS A 279 10.33 -17.04 5.87
CA LYS A 279 10.39 -18.48 6.17
C LYS A 279 10.77 -19.31 4.95
N HIS A 280 10.22 -18.97 3.79
CA HIS A 280 10.45 -19.70 2.54
C HIS A 280 11.54 -19.09 1.66
N LYS A 281 12.23 -18.05 2.15
CA LYS A 281 13.29 -17.33 1.44
C LYS A 281 12.85 -16.86 0.04
N CYS A 282 11.61 -16.39 -0.08
CA CYS A 282 11.09 -15.92 -1.36
C CYS A 282 11.51 -14.48 -1.66
N GLN A 283 11.64 -14.14 -2.93
CA GLN A 283 11.87 -12.78 -3.42
C GLN A 283 10.79 -12.38 -4.41
N PHE A 284 10.62 -11.07 -4.60
CA PHE A 284 9.80 -10.55 -5.69
C PHE A 284 10.52 -10.78 -7.03
N THR A 285 9.98 -11.70 -7.82
CA THR A 285 10.42 -11.96 -9.19
C THR A 285 9.61 -11.15 -10.20
N TYR A 286 10.14 -11.01 -11.42
CA TYR A 286 9.46 -10.30 -12.51
C TYR A 286 8.05 -10.87 -12.78
N ASN A 287 7.91 -12.20 -12.74
CA ASN A 287 6.60 -12.88 -12.80
C ASN A 287 6.19 -13.46 -11.43
N ARG A 288 6.11 -12.62 -10.39
CA ARG A 288 5.69 -13.02 -9.04
C ARG A 288 4.31 -13.70 -8.95
N PHE A 289 3.42 -13.40 -9.91
CA PHE A 289 2.07 -14.00 -9.99
C PHE A 289 2.04 -15.33 -10.75
N SER A 290 3.17 -15.81 -11.25
CA SER A 290 3.26 -17.16 -11.80
C SER A 290 2.84 -18.19 -10.75
N ASN A 291 2.08 -19.20 -11.17
CA ASN A 291 1.79 -20.38 -10.32
C ASN A 291 3.08 -21.11 -9.90
N ASN A 292 4.18 -20.88 -10.63
CA ASN A 292 5.47 -21.47 -10.38
C ASN A 292 6.43 -20.60 -9.56
N SER A 293 6.07 -19.37 -9.21
CA SER A 293 6.92 -18.51 -8.37
C SER A 293 7.04 -19.03 -6.93
N CYS A 294 8.15 -18.72 -6.25
CA CYS A 294 8.32 -19.02 -4.82
C CYS A 294 7.15 -18.52 -3.98
N ILE A 295 6.74 -17.26 -4.23
CA ILE A 295 5.68 -16.58 -3.49
C ILE A 295 4.36 -17.34 -3.66
N THR A 296 3.99 -17.70 -4.88
CA THR A 296 2.73 -18.40 -5.12
C THR A 296 2.74 -19.82 -4.54
N LYS A 297 3.84 -20.55 -4.74
CA LYS A 297 4.00 -21.95 -4.29
C LYS A 297 4.06 -22.12 -2.78
N ASN A 298 4.57 -21.13 -2.04
CA ASN A 298 4.78 -21.26 -0.60
C ASN A 298 3.90 -20.32 0.23
N CYS A 299 3.58 -19.15 -0.33
CA CYS A 299 2.93 -18.05 0.36
C CYS A 299 1.64 -17.59 -0.33
N GLY A 300 1.11 -18.38 -1.26
CA GLY A 300 -0.07 -18.04 -2.06
C GLY A 300 -1.26 -17.52 -1.24
N PRO A 301 -1.72 -18.20 -0.18
CA PRO A 301 -2.84 -17.72 0.63
C PRO A 301 -2.59 -16.37 1.30
N GLN A 302 -1.40 -16.16 1.85
CA GLN A 302 -1.00 -14.91 2.52
C GLN A 302 -0.82 -13.79 1.50
N PHE A 303 -0.18 -14.07 0.37
CA PHE A 303 -0.01 -13.15 -0.75
C PHE A 303 -1.37 -12.69 -1.28
N CYS A 304 -2.33 -13.60 -1.41
CA CYS A 304 -3.68 -13.29 -1.84
C CYS A 304 -4.47 -12.44 -0.84
N LYS A 305 -4.37 -12.74 0.46
CA LYS A 305 -4.96 -11.90 1.51
C LYS A 305 -4.36 -10.50 1.49
N PHE A 306 -3.04 -10.40 1.35
CA PHE A 306 -2.35 -9.12 1.28
C PHE A 306 -2.74 -8.29 0.05
N ASN A 307 -2.78 -8.89 -1.15
CA ASN A 307 -3.20 -8.15 -2.36
C ASN A 307 -4.66 -7.69 -2.28
N ARG A 308 -5.56 -8.49 -1.70
CA ARG A 308 -6.95 -8.06 -1.45
C ARG A 308 -7.01 -6.92 -0.44
N ALA A 309 -6.19 -6.96 0.60
CA ALA A 309 -6.09 -5.88 1.58
C ALA A 309 -5.51 -4.59 1.00
N LEU A 310 -4.75 -4.63 -0.10
CA LEU A 310 -4.29 -3.44 -0.84
C LEU A 310 -5.34 -2.89 -1.82
N GLN A 311 -6.45 -3.58 -2.05
CA GLN A 311 -7.48 -3.17 -3.01
C GLN A 311 -8.86 -3.64 -2.55
N PRO A 312 -9.35 -3.18 -1.38
CA PRO A 312 -10.56 -3.72 -0.77
C PRO A 312 -11.83 -3.39 -1.56
N ASP A 313 -11.82 -2.28 -2.30
CA ASP A 313 -13.00 -1.79 -3.01
C ASP A 313 -12.98 -2.10 -4.51
N ASN A 314 -14.03 -2.78 -4.98
CA ASN A 314 -14.21 -3.11 -6.39
C ASN A 314 -14.46 -1.89 -7.29
N GLN A 315 -14.90 -0.75 -6.73
CA GLN A 315 -15.16 0.49 -7.47
C GLN A 315 -13.87 1.10 -8.02
N LEU A 316 -12.80 1.13 -7.22
CA LEU A 316 -11.48 1.60 -7.68
C LEU A 316 -10.82 0.61 -8.63
N ASN A 317 -11.13 -0.68 -8.45
CA ASN A 317 -10.58 -1.73 -9.29
C ASN A 317 -11.30 -1.87 -10.62
N CYS A 318 -12.38 -1.13 -10.88
CA CYS A 318 -13.20 -1.29 -12.09
C CYS A 318 -13.72 -2.71 -12.31
N GLY A 319 -14.00 -3.41 -11.22
CA GLY A 319 -14.34 -4.83 -11.28
C GLY A 319 -13.20 -5.70 -11.85
N LYS A 320 -11.93 -5.29 -11.73
CA LYS A 320 -10.78 -6.18 -11.93
C LYS A 320 -10.90 -7.35 -10.98
N VAL A 321 -11.36 -8.47 -11.51
CA VAL A 321 -11.41 -9.76 -10.85
C VAL A 321 -10.06 -10.47 -11.05
N ALA A 322 -9.12 -9.97 -11.85
CA ALA A 322 -7.86 -10.65 -12.16
C ALA A 322 -7.12 -11.17 -10.91
N ILE A 323 -6.94 -10.33 -9.89
CA ILE A 323 -6.35 -10.76 -8.60
C ILE A 323 -7.28 -11.75 -7.89
N THR A 324 -8.59 -11.53 -7.91
CA THR A 324 -9.58 -12.42 -7.32
C THR A 324 -9.61 -13.80 -7.99
N ASN A 325 -9.65 -13.90 -9.32
CA ASN A 325 -9.59 -15.10 -10.15
C ASN A 325 -8.26 -15.82 -9.96
N TYR A 326 -7.16 -15.08 -9.98
CA TYR A 326 -5.84 -15.61 -9.63
C TYR A 326 -5.88 -16.23 -8.22
N CYS A 327 -6.40 -15.51 -7.24
CA CYS A 327 -6.45 -15.99 -5.86
C CYS A 327 -7.42 -17.14 -5.63
N GLN A 328 -8.50 -17.26 -6.41
CA GLN A 328 -9.35 -18.43 -6.41
C GLN A 328 -8.55 -19.65 -6.90
N THR A 329 -7.81 -19.50 -8.00
CA THR A 329 -6.92 -20.55 -8.53
C THR A 329 -5.86 -20.96 -7.51
N VAL A 330 -5.22 -20.00 -6.85
CA VAL A 330 -4.23 -20.26 -5.79
C VAL A 330 -4.86 -20.99 -4.61
N ASN A 331 -6.06 -20.61 -4.16
CA ASN A 331 -6.74 -21.30 -3.06
C ASN A 331 -7.06 -22.76 -3.38
N HIS A 332 -7.21 -23.13 -4.66
CA HIS A 332 -7.33 -24.54 -5.05
C HIS A 332 -6.02 -25.32 -4.90
N LEU A 333 -4.87 -24.66 -5.04
CA LEU A 333 -3.54 -25.27 -4.84
C LEU A 333 -3.24 -25.53 -3.36
N PHE A 334 -3.82 -24.72 -2.47
CA PHE A 334 -3.76 -24.88 -1.02
C PHE A 334 -5.15 -25.21 -0.49
N PRO A 335 -5.65 -26.45 -0.70
CA PRO A 335 -6.90 -26.83 -0.05
C PRO A 335 -6.73 -26.49 1.42
N PRO A 336 -7.75 -25.89 2.08
CA PRO A 336 -7.67 -25.66 3.50
C PRO A 336 -7.23 -26.99 4.09
N ILE A 337 -6.12 -26.97 4.84
CA ILE A 337 -5.79 -28.10 5.70
C ILE A 337 -7.04 -28.17 6.55
N LYS A 338 -8.00 -29.05 6.18
CA LYS A 338 -9.00 -29.53 7.09
C LYS A 338 -8.08 -30.00 8.19
N SER A 339 -8.04 -29.23 9.26
CA SER A 339 -7.42 -29.69 10.46
C SER A 339 -8.16 -30.99 10.70
N LYS A 340 -7.57 -32.10 10.27
CA LYS A 340 -7.51 -33.28 11.10
C LYS A 340 -6.81 -32.74 12.32
N ILE A 341 -7.59 -32.03 13.14
CA ILE A 341 -7.49 -32.05 14.58
C ILE A 341 -7.55 -33.54 14.80
N PHE A 342 -6.37 -34.16 14.77
CA PHE A 342 -6.14 -35.35 15.51
C PHE A 342 -6.51 -34.89 16.91
N LEU A 343 -7.79 -35.07 17.25
CA LEU A 343 -8.28 -35.27 18.59
C LEU A 343 -7.64 -36.58 19.09
N ASN A 344 -6.31 -36.62 19.09
CA ASN A 344 -5.53 -37.38 20.03
C ASN A 344 -5.35 -36.47 21.26
N HIS A 345 -6.45 -35.88 21.74
CA HIS A 345 -6.50 -35.61 23.17
C HIS A 345 -6.38 -36.99 23.81
N SER A 346 -5.29 -37.20 24.55
CA SER A 346 -5.19 -38.34 25.46
C SER A 346 -6.50 -38.42 26.24
N LYS A 347 -7.01 -39.63 26.50
CA LYS A 347 -8.18 -39.82 27.38
C LYS A 347 -7.99 -39.11 28.74
N GLU A 348 -6.75 -38.84 29.13
CA GLU A 348 -6.38 -38.09 30.34
C GLU A 348 -6.76 -36.61 30.27
N ASP A 349 -6.60 -35.94 29.12
CA ASP A 349 -7.00 -34.53 28.97
C ASP A 349 -8.53 -34.37 29.05
N LEU A 350 -9.26 -35.32 28.46
CA LEU A 350 -10.73 -35.30 28.50
C LEU A 350 -11.25 -35.45 29.94
N PHE A 351 -10.56 -36.23 30.76
CA PHE A 351 -10.88 -36.40 32.18
C PHE A 351 -10.61 -35.12 32.97
N PHE A 352 -9.53 -34.39 32.63
CA PHE A 352 -9.22 -33.10 33.26
C PHE A 352 -10.28 -32.05 32.92
N PHE A 353 -10.73 -31.94 31.68
CA PHE A 353 -11.81 -31.00 31.31
C PHE A 353 -13.17 -31.40 31.90
N ALA A 354 -13.50 -32.69 31.96
CA ALA A 354 -14.76 -33.16 32.53
C ALA A 354 -14.86 -32.94 34.05
N THR A 355 -13.73 -32.93 34.77
CA THR A 355 -13.72 -32.74 36.23
C THR A 355 -13.46 -31.29 36.65
N SER A 356 -12.58 -30.55 35.96
CA SER A 356 -12.23 -29.18 36.36
C SER A 356 -13.32 -28.15 36.07
N ILE A 357 -14.05 -28.28 34.95
CA ILE A 357 -15.06 -27.28 34.55
C ILE A 357 -16.22 -27.19 35.56
N PRO A 358 -16.85 -28.30 36.01
CA PRO A 358 -17.90 -28.22 37.02
C PRO A 358 -17.43 -27.63 38.36
N PHE A 359 -16.19 -27.94 38.77
CA PHE A 359 -15.60 -27.39 39.99
C PHE A 359 -15.34 -25.88 39.88
N LEU A 360 -14.84 -25.41 38.74
CA LEU A 360 -14.67 -23.97 38.50
C LEU A 360 -16.01 -23.25 38.49
N ILE A 361 -17.03 -23.80 37.84
CA ILE A 361 -18.39 -23.22 37.83
C ILE A 361 -18.94 -23.13 39.26
N LEU A 362 -18.84 -24.20 40.06
CA LEU A 362 -19.25 -24.19 41.46
C LEU A 362 -18.48 -23.16 42.29
N PHE A 363 -17.16 -23.07 42.10
CA PHE A 363 -16.33 -22.11 42.80
C PHE A 363 -16.71 -20.67 42.46
N PHE A 364 -16.95 -20.36 41.18
CA PHE A 364 -17.40 -19.04 40.75
C PHE A 364 -18.80 -18.71 41.26
N SER A 365 -19.74 -19.66 41.28
CA SER A 365 -21.08 -19.45 41.86
C SER A 365 -21.02 -19.11 43.35
N VAL A 366 -20.25 -19.88 44.14
CA VAL A 366 -20.06 -19.62 45.58
C VAL A 366 -19.34 -18.28 45.80
N TYR A 367 -18.34 -17.96 44.99
CA TYR A 367 -17.62 -16.68 45.07
C TYR A 367 -18.54 -15.49 44.80
N VAL A 368 -19.43 -15.60 43.82
CA VAL A 368 -20.43 -14.57 43.49
C VAL A 368 -21.44 -14.39 44.63
N GLU A 369 -21.95 -15.48 45.21
CA GLU A 369 -22.85 -15.42 46.37
C GLU A 369 -22.18 -14.78 47.59
N ILE A 370 -20.92 -15.11 47.88
CA ILE A 370 -20.15 -14.47 48.97
C ILE A 370 -19.99 -12.97 48.72
N LYS A 371 -19.72 -12.55 47.47
CA LYS A 371 -19.61 -11.13 47.12
C LYS A 371 -20.95 -10.40 47.25
N LEU A 372 -22.05 -11.02 46.84
CA LEU A 372 -23.39 -10.47 46.98
C LEU A 372 -23.77 -10.29 48.46
N ALA A 373 -23.59 -11.33 49.28
CA ALA A 373 -23.88 -11.27 50.71
C ALA A 373 -23.03 -10.22 51.46
N ARG A 374 -21.77 -10.01 51.03
CA ARG A 374 -20.92 -8.92 51.56
C ARG A 374 -21.44 -7.54 51.17
N LYS A 375 -21.94 -7.38 49.94
CA LYS A 375 -22.51 -6.12 49.46
C LYS A 375 -23.79 -5.77 50.23
N GLU A 376 -24.70 -6.71 50.41
CA GLU A 376 -25.94 -6.51 51.18
C GLU A 376 -25.66 -6.10 52.63
N ARG A 377 -24.64 -6.69 53.28
CA ARG A 377 -24.22 -6.27 54.63
C ARG A 377 -23.65 -4.86 54.67
N LEU A 378 -22.90 -4.45 53.64
CA LEU A 378 -22.37 -3.08 53.55
C LEU A 378 -23.49 -2.07 53.32
N ASP A 379 -24.48 -2.40 52.49
CA ASP A 379 -25.63 -1.53 52.22
C ASP A 379 -26.50 -1.37 53.48
N LEU A 380 -26.69 -2.43 54.28
CA LEU A 380 -27.36 -2.36 55.60
C LEU A 380 -26.60 -1.50 56.63
N ILE A 381 -25.26 -1.50 56.59
CA ILE A 381 -24.44 -0.64 57.47
C ILE A 381 -24.56 0.83 57.04
N HIS A 382 -24.63 1.11 55.73
CA HIS A 382 -24.81 2.49 55.24
C HIS A 382 -26.22 3.01 55.50
N SER A 383 -27.27 2.19 55.33
CA SER A 383 -28.65 2.65 55.57
C SER A 383 -28.91 3.03 57.03
N HIS A 384 -28.13 2.51 57.99
CA HIS A 384 -28.22 2.91 59.40
C HIS A 384 -27.44 4.19 59.74
N ARG A 385 -26.55 4.67 58.86
CA ARG A 385 -25.73 5.86 59.13
C ARG A 385 -26.42 7.18 58.75
N ASP A 386 -27.40 7.13 57.85
CA ASP A 386 -28.03 8.33 57.29
C ASP A 386 -29.26 8.85 58.09
N ILE A 387 -29.49 8.38 59.32
CA ILE A 387 -30.60 8.86 60.18
C ILE A 387 -30.18 9.94 61.19
N SER A 388 -28.94 10.42 61.18
CA SER A 388 -28.59 11.60 61.98
C SER A 388 -27.60 12.48 61.24
N TYR A 389 -28.07 13.56 60.62
CA TYR A 389 -27.41 14.88 60.53
C TYR A 389 -28.28 15.76 59.60
N ASP A 390 -29.46 16.13 60.11
CA ASP A 390 -30.23 17.28 59.66
C ASP A 390 -29.81 18.45 60.56
N SER A 391 -29.12 19.44 60.00
CA SER A 391 -29.16 20.85 60.42
C SER A 391 -28.03 21.64 59.75
N ASP A 392 -28.45 22.46 58.81
CA ASP A 392 -28.17 23.90 58.76
C ASP A 392 -26.86 24.44 58.14
N GLU A 393 -27.15 25.45 57.29
CA GLU A 393 -26.39 26.66 56.99
C GLU A 393 -25.37 26.68 55.83
N ASP A 394 -25.89 27.11 54.67
CA ASP A 394 -25.60 28.42 54.06
C ASP A 394 -24.29 29.11 54.46
N HIS A 395 -23.37 29.32 53.50
CA HIS A 395 -22.91 30.65 53.07
C HIS A 395 -21.69 30.64 52.11
N ASN A 396 -21.78 31.56 51.14
CA ASN A 396 -20.71 32.35 50.48
C ASN A 396 -19.80 31.65 49.45
N ASN A 397 -19.78 32.05 48.17
CA ASN A 397 -19.45 33.35 47.54
C ASN A 397 -17.92 33.67 47.56
N PHE A 398 -17.44 34.20 46.43
CA PHE A 398 -16.06 34.63 46.06
C PHE A 398 -15.04 33.54 45.66
N ASN A 399 -14.62 33.51 44.38
CA ASN A 399 -13.55 34.40 43.91
C ASN A 399 -13.31 34.36 42.41
N ASN A 400 -12.90 35.53 41.93
CA ASN A 400 -12.64 35.95 40.56
C ASN A 400 -11.12 36.09 40.41
N HIS A 401 -10.48 35.42 39.44
CA HIS A 401 -9.09 35.74 39.10
C HIS A 401 -8.74 35.56 37.62
N ASN A 402 -8.38 36.71 37.05
CA ASN A 402 -7.66 36.95 35.80
C ASN A 402 -6.44 36.03 35.59
N ASN A 403 -6.12 35.72 34.33
CA ASN A 403 -4.84 36.20 33.78
C ASN A 403 -4.77 36.15 32.25
N ASN A 404 -4.31 37.29 31.72
CA ASN A 404 -3.87 37.56 30.36
C ASN A 404 -2.66 36.70 29.96
N ASN A 405 -2.50 36.39 28.67
CA ASN A 405 -1.37 36.94 27.91
C ASN A 405 -1.49 36.72 26.40
N ASN A 406 -1.28 37.84 25.70
CA ASN A 406 -1.26 38.09 24.27
C ASN A 406 0.17 37.91 23.70
N ASN A 407 0.21 37.67 22.38
CA ASN A 407 1.16 38.19 21.38
C ASN A 407 2.65 37.79 21.37
N ASN A 408 3.07 37.18 20.25
CA ASN A 408 4.00 37.70 19.21
C ASN A 408 4.67 36.52 18.47
N ASN A 409 4.44 36.31 17.17
CA ASN A 409 5.13 36.89 16.00
C ASN A 409 6.65 36.69 15.94
N ASN A 410 7.11 35.88 14.96
CA ASN A 410 8.25 36.06 14.03
C ASN A 410 8.41 34.74 13.24
N ASN A 411 7.99 34.61 11.97
CA ASN A 411 8.57 35.12 10.73
C ASN A 411 10.05 34.75 10.49
N THR A 412 10.24 33.83 9.53
CA THR A 412 11.16 33.81 8.36
C THR A 412 11.94 32.49 8.26
N ASN A 413 11.54 31.64 7.32
CA ASN A 413 12.44 30.70 6.65
C ASN A 413 12.10 30.74 5.15
N ASN A 414 13.08 31.19 4.38
CA ASN A 414 13.15 31.09 2.93
C ASN A 414 13.59 29.66 2.62
N ASP A 415 12.74 28.86 1.98
CA ASP A 415 13.17 27.61 1.34
C ASP A 415 13.02 27.77 -0.17
N GLU A 416 14.19 27.89 -0.79
CA GLU A 416 14.48 27.95 -2.21
C GLU A 416 14.26 26.55 -2.80
N PHE A 417 13.31 26.42 -3.72
CA PHE A 417 13.00 25.18 -4.43
C PHE A 417 13.95 25.05 -5.64
N ASP A 418 14.95 24.18 -5.54
CA ASP A 418 15.76 23.76 -6.69
C ASP A 418 15.02 22.68 -7.49
N ASP A 419 14.74 23.01 -8.75
CA ASP A 419 14.25 22.13 -9.80
C ASP A 419 15.27 21.01 -10.10
N TYR A 420 14.85 19.74 -9.92
CA TYR A 420 15.55 18.58 -10.47
C TYR A 420 14.91 18.22 -11.82
N ILE A 421 15.60 18.59 -12.90
CA ILE A 421 15.34 18.09 -14.25
C ILE A 421 16.06 16.74 -14.39
N GLU A 422 15.31 15.64 -14.51
CA GLU A 422 15.83 14.33 -14.89
C GLU A 422 16.00 14.30 -16.42
N ASP A 423 17.24 14.42 -16.89
CA ASP A 423 17.61 14.15 -18.27
C ASP A 423 17.74 12.63 -18.50
N ASP A 424 16.80 12.05 -19.25
CA ASP A 424 16.89 10.70 -19.81
C ASP A 424 18.03 10.64 -20.83
N ILE A 425 19.16 10.02 -20.44
CA ILE A 425 20.26 9.72 -21.35
C ILE A 425 19.94 8.42 -22.10
N ASP A 426 19.63 8.60 -23.38
CA ASP A 426 19.34 7.60 -24.39
C ASP A 426 20.64 6.83 -24.77
N GLU A 427 20.92 5.74 -24.06
CA GLU A 427 22.11 4.90 -24.27
C GLU A 427 21.82 3.80 -25.32
N ASN A 428 21.59 4.20 -26.58
CA ASN A 428 21.46 3.30 -27.72
C ASN A 428 22.33 3.74 -28.92
N LYS A 429 23.66 3.75 -28.73
CA LYS A 429 24.65 3.72 -29.83
C LYS A 429 25.92 2.99 -29.40
N ARG A 430 25.87 1.65 -29.36
CA ARG A 430 27.05 0.79 -29.52
C ARG A 430 26.64 -0.49 -30.24
N GLU A 431 26.53 -0.37 -31.57
CA GLU A 431 27.01 -1.33 -32.57
C GLU A 431 27.28 -0.57 -33.87
#